data_AF-A0A6L4ACU4-F1
#
_entry.id   AF-A0A6L4ACU4-F1
#
_cell.length_a   1.000
_cell.length_b   1.000
_cell.length_c   1.000
_cell.angle_alpha   90.00
_cell.angle_beta   90.00
_cell.angle_gamma   90.00
#
_symmetry.space_group_name_H-M   'P 1'
#
loop_
_entity.id
_entity.type
_entity.pdbx_description
1 polymer ?
#
loop_
_entity_poly.entity_id
_entity_poly.type
_entity_poly.pdbx_seq_one_letter_code
_entity_poly.pdbx_strand_id
1 'polypeptide(L)'
;KNPDFEKLAAAYDIPARRVSTKEEIEEAVQWARSIDGPTLIEFVVVQNDIVYPMVPAGADLHAMIRRPKPSESPDFENNPTAI
;
A
#
# COMPACT_ATOMS: atom_id res chain seq x y z
N LYS A 1 -3.54 -10.43 -12.02
CA LYS A 1 -3.03 -11.43 -11.05
C LYS A 1 -1.51 -11.35 -11.08
N ASN A 2 -0.85 -11.10 -9.95
CA ASN A 2 0.59 -10.88 -9.90
C ASN A 2 1.37 -12.21 -9.81
N PRO A 3 2.65 -12.24 -10.22
CA PRO A 3 3.52 -13.41 -10.07
C PRO A 3 3.92 -13.64 -8.61
N ASP A 4 4.55 -14.79 -8.37
CA ASP A 4 5.21 -15.11 -7.10
C ASP A 4 6.54 -14.33 -7.01
N PHE A 5 6.57 -13.26 -6.22
CA PHE A 5 7.71 -12.36 -6.12
C PHE A 5 8.92 -12.98 -5.41
N GLU A 6 8.70 -13.94 -4.50
CA GLU A 6 9.80 -14.67 -3.84
C GLU A 6 10.53 -15.55 -4.86
N LYS A 7 9.79 -16.28 -5.71
CA LYS A 7 10.39 -17.08 -6.79
C LYS A 7 11.08 -16.22 -7.82
N LEU A 8 10.51 -15.05 -8.14
CA LEU A 8 11.14 -14.11 -9.05
C LEU A 8 12.49 -13.62 -8.50
N ALA A 9 12.54 -13.21 -7.23
CA ALA A 9 13.76 -12.75 -6.59
C ALA A 9 14.83 -13.86 -6.48
N ALA A 10 14.40 -15.09 -6.17
CA ALA A 10 15.28 -16.26 -6.12
C ALA A 10 15.98 -16.53 -7.47
N ALA A 11 15.33 -16.25 -8.60
CA ALA A 11 15.95 -16.40 -9.92
C ALA A 11 17.11 -15.41 -10.19
N TYR A 12 17.20 -14.34 -9.40
CA TYR A 12 18.26 -13.32 -9.46
C TYR A 12 19.20 -13.38 -8.26
N ASP A 13 19.15 -14.45 -7.45
CA ASP A 13 19.91 -14.58 -6.20
C ASP A 13 19.66 -13.42 -5.22
N ILE A 14 18.45 -12.83 -5.25
CA ILE A 14 18.03 -11.77 -4.34
C ILE A 14 17.24 -12.40 -3.18
N PRO A 15 17.69 -12.22 -1.92
CA PRO A 15 16.91 -12.61 -0.75
C PRO A 15 15.55 -11.91 -0.75
N ALA A 16 14.49 -12.68 -0.58
CA ALA A 16 13.13 -12.15 -0.55
C ALA A 16 12.32 -12.66 0.64
N ARG A 17 11.36 -11.85 1.09
CA ARG A 17 10.44 -12.18 2.17
C ARG A 17 9.05 -11.63 1.90
N ARG A 18 8.03 -12.47 2.02
CA ARG A 18 6.62 -12.06 2.03
C ARG A 18 6.15 -11.75 3.44
N VAL A 19 5.50 -10.60 3.62
CA VAL A 19 4.93 -10.11 4.89
C VAL A 19 3.43 -10.00 4.74
N SER A 20 2.68 -10.69 5.61
CA SER A 20 1.22 -10.77 5.54
C SER A 20 0.51 -10.20 6.76
N THR A 21 1.24 -10.01 7.86
CA THR A 21 0.71 -9.47 9.11
C THR A 21 1.47 -8.20 9.52
N LYS A 22 0.89 -7.41 10.43
CA LYS A 22 1.53 -6.17 10.88
C LYS A 22 2.70 -6.44 11.83
N GLU A 23 2.60 -7.52 12.58
CA GLU A 23 3.55 -7.96 13.58
C GLU A 23 4.89 -8.37 12.93
N GLU A 24 4.85 -8.87 11.70
CA GLU A 24 6.01 -9.25 10.88
C GLU A 24 6.81 -8.04 10.33
N ILE A 25 6.24 -6.83 10.33
CA ILE A 25 6.84 -5.68 9.63
C ILE A 25 8.20 -5.31 10.21
N GLU A 26 8.30 -5.19 11.53
CA GLU A 26 9.54 -4.77 12.17
C GLU A 26 10.67 -5.78 11.93
N GLU A 27 10.36 -7.06 12.11
CA GLU A 27 11.31 -8.15 11.87
C GLU A 27 11.75 -8.20 10.39
N ALA A 28 10.83 -8.02 9.44
CA ALA A 28 11.15 -8.03 8.02
C ALA A 28 12.06 -6.87 7.61
N VAL A 29 11.81 -5.67 8.15
CA VAL A 29 12.67 -4.50 7.89
C VAL A 29 14.05 -4.66 8.53
N GLN A 30 14.13 -5.21 9.75
CA GLN A 30 15.40 -5.49 10.40
C GLN A 30 16.21 -6.54 9.63
N TRP A 31 15.56 -7.62 9.20
CA TRP A 31 16.16 -8.65 8.35
C TRP A 31 16.75 -8.06 7.06
N ALA A 32 15.97 -7.26 6.32
CA ALA A 32 16.45 -6.64 5.09
C ALA A 32 17.65 -5.71 5.31
N ARG A 33 17.66 -4.95 6.41
CA ARG A 33 18.80 -4.08 6.78
C ARG A 33 20.04 -4.84 7.23
N SER A 34 19.91 -6.10 7.65
CA SER A 34 21.03 -6.93 8.09
C SER A 34 21.80 -7.57 6.93
N ILE A 35 21.22 -7.56 5.73
CA ILE A 35 21.82 -8.12 4.51
C ILE A 35 22.59 -7.02 3.80
N ASP A 36 23.87 -7.28 3.53
CA ASP A 36 24.69 -6.42 2.67
C ASP A 36 24.38 -6.75 1.21
N GLY A 37 23.50 -5.94 0.59
CA GLY A 37 23.08 -6.12 -0.79
C GLY A 37 21.59 -5.88 -1.04
N PRO A 38 21.09 -6.20 -2.24
CA PRO A 38 19.68 -6.04 -2.56
C PRO A 38 18.82 -7.07 -1.83
N THR A 39 17.64 -6.63 -1.37
CA THR A 39 16.62 -7.50 -0.77
C THR A 39 15.24 -7.10 -1.27
N LEU A 40 14.33 -8.06 -1.40
CA LEU A 40 12.93 -7.80 -1.76
C LEU A 40 12.00 -8.11 -0.58
N ILE A 41 11.08 -7.21 -0.26
CA ILE A 41 9.99 -7.49 0.69
C ILE A 41 8.64 -7.31 -0.04
N GLU A 42 7.83 -8.35 -0.08
CA GLU A 42 6.45 -8.29 -0.58
C GLU A 42 5.49 -8.06 0.60
N PHE A 43 4.91 -6.87 0.73
CA PHE A 43 3.85 -6.62 1.71
C PHE A 43 2.47 -6.94 1.12
N VAL A 44 1.79 -7.91 1.70
CA VAL A 44 0.40 -8.26 1.37
C VAL A 44 -0.53 -7.27 2.08
N VAL A 45 -1.05 -6.31 1.33
CA VAL A 45 -1.97 -5.29 1.84
C VAL A 45 -3.38 -5.50 1.33
N VAL A 46 -4.36 -5.03 2.09
CA VAL A 46 -5.75 -4.94 1.62
C VAL A 46 -5.81 -3.93 0.49
N GLN A 47 -6.45 -4.32 -0.61
CA GLN A 47 -6.72 -3.42 -1.72
C GLN A 47 -7.69 -2.34 -1.24
N ASN A 48 -7.22 -1.09 -1.24
CA ASN A 48 -8.07 0.08 -1.00
C ASN A 48 -8.24 0.82 -2.33
N ASP A 49 -9.48 1.20 -2.63
CA ASP A 49 -9.80 1.80 -3.92
C ASP A 49 -9.47 3.30 -4.01
N ILE A 50 -9.20 3.98 -2.88
CA ILE A 50 -9.03 5.44 -2.84
C ILE A 50 -7.84 5.88 -1.97
N VAL A 51 -7.01 6.77 -2.53
CA VAL A 51 -5.92 7.48 -1.83
C VAL A 51 -6.42 8.84 -1.35
N TYR A 52 -6.15 9.18 -0.09
CA TYR A 52 -6.59 10.44 0.54
C TYR A 52 -5.38 11.21 1.10
N PRO A 53 -5.44 12.57 1.17
CA PRO A 53 -6.48 13.42 0.59
C PRO A 53 -6.38 13.49 -0.95
N MET A 54 -7.49 13.79 -1.61
CA MET A 54 -7.57 13.95 -3.06
C MET A 54 -8.34 15.21 -3.42
N VAL A 55 -7.91 15.93 -4.46
CA VAL A 55 -8.73 16.97 -5.12
C VAL A 55 -9.38 16.33 -6.35
N PRO A 56 -10.73 16.33 -6.45
CA PRO A 56 -11.41 15.79 -7.62
C PRO A 56 -10.98 16.49 -8.91
N ALA A 57 -11.07 15.77 -10.04
CA ALA A 57 -10.77 16.35 -11.34
C ALA A 57 -11.65 17.58 -11.61
N GLY A 58 -11.02 18.71 -11.94
CA GLY A 58 -11.72 19.96 -12.22
C GLY A 58 -12.13 20.79 -10.99
N ALA A 59 -11.81 20.35 -9.78
CA ALA A 59 -12.04 21.12 -8.56
C ALA A 59 -10.82 21.98 -8.18
N ASP A 60 -11.06 23.06 -7.44
CA ASP A 60 -9.99 23.89 -6.88
C ASP A 60 -9.24 23.19 -5.74
N LEU A 61 -7.99 23.58 -5.49
CA LEU A 61 -7.13 22.98 -4.47
C LEU A 61 -7.72 22.99 -3.05
N HIS A 62 -8.59 23.96 -2.74
CA HIS A 62 -9.21 24.05 -1.42
C HIS A 62 -10.34 23.02 -1.21
N ALA A 63 -10.86 22.41 -2.27
CA ALA A 63 -11.93 21.41 -2.25
C ALA A 63 -11.38 19.97 -2.06
N MET A 64 -10.44 19.79 -1.14
CA MET A 64 -9.86 18.47 -0.84
C MET A 64 -10.85 17.54 -0.14
N ILE A 65 -11.07 16.35 -0.69
CA ILE A 65 -11.76 15.25 -0.03
C ILE A 65 -10.80 14.59 0.97
N ARG A 66 -11.23 14.51 2.23
CA ARG A 66 -10.50 13.88 3.34
C ARG A 66 -10.96 12.43 3.53
N ARG A 67 -10.10 11.62 4.16
CA ARG A 67 -10.49 10.27 4.57
C ARG A 67 -11.60 10.36 5.62
N PRO A 68 -12.75 9.68 5.43
CA PRO A 68 -13.82 9.66 6.44
C PRO A 68 -13.30 9.03 7.73
N LYS A 69 -13.76 9.54 8.88
CA LYS A 69 -13.48 8.89 10.16
C LYS A 69 -14.24 7.56 10.22
N PRO A 70 -13.75 6.55 10.94
CA PRO A 70 -14.43 5.25 11.05
C PRO A 70 -15.89 5.33 11.56
N SER A 71 -16.27 6.42 12.23
CA SER A 71 -17.63 6.67 12.75
C SER A 71 -18.54 7.44 11.80
N GLU A 72 -18.02 7.94 10.67
CA GLU A 72 -18.75 8.76 9.70
C GLU A 72 -18.95 7.94 8.43
N SER A 73 -20.19 7.91 7.93
CA SER A 73 -20.48 7.34 6.61
C SER A 73 -19.69 8.12 5.56
N PRO A 74 -19.13 7.46 4.54
CA PRO A 74 -18.47 8.21 3.47
C PRO A 74 -19.53 9.07 2.76
N ASP A 75 -19.29 10.38 2.67
CA ASP A 75 -20.18 11.32 1.98
C ASP A 75 -20.06 11.14 0.46
N PHE A 76 -20.70 10.10 -0.07
CA PHE A 76 -20.65 9.76 -1.50
C PHE A 76 -21.41 10.75 -2.38
N GLU A 77 -22.41 11.47 -1.85
CA GLU A 77 -23.21 12.45 -2.61
C GLU A 77 -22.37 13.65 -3.10
N ASN A 78 -21.26 13.95 -2.44
CA ASN A 78 -20.39 15.09 -2.77
C ASN A 78 -19.01 14.67 -3.32
N ASN A 79 -18.81 13.39 -3.66
CA ASN A 79 -17.56 12.90 -4.25
C ASN A 79 -17.73 12.68 -5.76
N PRO A 80 -17.19 13.57 -6.62
CA PRO A 80 -17.28 13.44 -8.08
C PRO A 80 -16.57 12.21 -8.66
N THR A 81 -15.83 11.47 -7.82
CA THR A 81 -15.00 10.32 -8.20
C THR A 81 -15.57 8.99 -7.70
N ALA A 82 -16.73 9.00 -7.02
CA ALA A 82 -17.44 7.78 -6.67
C ALA A 82 -18.12 7.22 -7.94
N ILE A 83 -17.55 6.14 -8.47
CA ILE A 83 -18.23 5.26 -9.46
C ILE A 83 -19.32 4.43 -8.78
#